data_AF-A0A1H0AZE8-F1
#
_entry.id   AF-A0A1H0AZE8-F1
#
_cell.length_a   1.000
_cell.length_b   1.000
_cell.length_c   1.000
_cell.angle_alpha   90.00
_cell.angle_beta   90.00
_cell.angle_gamma   90.00
#
_symmetry.space_group_name_H-M   'P 1'
#
loop_
_entity.id
_entity.type
_entity.pdbx_description
1 polymer ?
#
loop_
_entity_poly.entity_id
_entity_poly.type
_entity_poly.pdbx_seq_one_letter_code
_entity_poly.pdbx_strand_id
1 'polypeptide(L)'
;MNNSNHHGGRSVLASLRAVIPVRPLDFPEAMQIAELQAARLLELSDSTEGPVDSAVITELPRIRVRRVELPTSGMSFWDGHNWVIALNSSEPTTRQRFTLLHEYKHIIDHGATDRLYTGVGRHSPAQQAEQAADYFAGCALMPKRLMKRAWGQGLQRPAALARHFGVSERAIEVRLAQLGLVDPRLRCAPPSTVRPTHRPRQTYFRLLSPHWASRGLTPVIGGAP
;
A
#
# COMPACT_ATOMS: atom_id res chain seq x y z
N MET A 1 16.56 -0.87 23.49
CA MET A 1 15.69 -0.90 22.29
C MET A 1 14.31 -1.34 22.74
N ASN A 2 13.39 -0.39 22.96
CA ASN A 2 12.06 -0.70 23.50
C ASN A 2 11.09 -0.84 22.32
N ASN A 3 10.71 -2.08 22.01
CA ASN A 3 9.86 -2.40 20.86
C ASN A 3 8.38 -2.26 21.27
N SER A 4 7.80 -1.08 21.05
CA SER A 4 6.41 -0.72 21.40
C SER A 4 5.39 -1.34 20.43
N ASN A 5 5.50 -2.64 20.15
CA ASN A 5 4.57 -3.38 19.28
C ASN A 5 3.18 -3.63 19.91
N HIS A 6 3.00 -3.18 21.16
CA HIS A 6 1.77 -3.27 21.94
C HIS A 6 1.39 -1.91 22.51
N HIS A 7 0.40 -1.26 21.90
CA HIS A 7 -0.21 -0.03 22.42
C HIS A 7 -1.59 -0.37 22.99
N GLY A 8 -1.75 -0.29 24.32
CA GLY A 8 -3.01 -0.61 25.00
C GLY A 8 -3.43 -2.09 24.92
N GLY A 9 -2.48 -3.02 24.77
CA GLY A 9 -2.72 -4.47 24.73
C GLY A 9 -3.16 -5.03 23.36
N ARG A 10 -3.32 -4.19 22.34
CA ARG A 10 -3.65 -4.60 20.96
C ARG A 10 -2.41 -4.49 20.05
N SER A 11 -2.31 -5.36 19.05
CA SER A 11 -1.29 -5.23 18.02
C SER A 11 -1.59 -4.04 17.09
N VAL A 12 -0.58 -3.56 16.36
CA VAL A 12 -0.74 -2.49 15.35
C VAL A 12 -1.84 -2.85 14.34
N LEU A 13 -1.76 -4.04 13.74
CA LEU A 13 -2.77 -4.50 12.77
C LEU A 13 -4.19 -4.54 13.38
N ALA A 14 -4.34 -5.00 14.62
CA ALA A 14 -5.62 -4.99 15.31
C ALA A 14 -6.14 -3.56 15.53
N SER A 15 -5.25 -2.62 15.86
CA SER A 15 -5.58 -1.21 16.03
C SER A 15 -6.03 -0.55 14.73
N LEU A 16 -5.40 -0.88 13.60
CA LEU A 16 -5.81 -0.38 12.28
C LEU A 16 -7.15 -0.97 11.82
N ARG A 17 -7.39 -2.25 12.11
CA ARG A 17 -8.67 -2.92 11.82
C ARG A 17 -9.82 -2.41 12.68
N ALA A 18 -9.55 -1.96 13.90
CA ALA A 18 -10.57 -1.40 14.79
C ALA A 18 -11.21 -0.11 14.25
N VAL A 19 -10.55 0.56 13.30
CA VAL A 19 -11.09 1.75 12.62
C VAL A 19 -12.13 1.38 11.54
N ILE A 20 -12.13 0.13 11.06
CA ILE A 20 -13.02 -0.30 9.97
C ILE A 20 -14.47 -0.39 10.48
N PRO A 21 -15.41 0.39 9.92
CA PRO A 21 -16.81 0.33 10.33
C PRO A 21 -17.46 -1.02 10.03
N VAL A 22 -18.39 -1.45 10.90
CA VAL A 22 -19.20 -2.67 10.73
C VAL A 22 -20.48 -2.37 9.92
N ARG A 23 -20.32 -1.64 8.82
CA ARG A 23 -21.38 -1.31 7.86
C ARG A 23 -20.78 -1.11 6.46
N PRO A 24 -21.57 -1.18 5.39
CA PRO A 24 -21.13 -0.76 4.06
C PRO A 24 -20.70 0.71 4.07
N LEU A 25 -19.68 1.01 3.26
CA LEU A 25 -19.20 2.37 3.02
C LEU A 25 -19.45 2.77 1.57
N ASP A 26 -19.65 4.06 1.34
CA ASP A 26 -19.42 4.60 0.01
C ASP A 26 -17.91 4.77 -0.26
N PHE A 27 -17.56 5.03 -1.52
CA PHE A 27 -16.16 5.08 -1.91
C PHE A 27 -15.39 6.28 -1.28
N PRO A 28 -15.96 7.51 -1.19
CA PRO A 28 -15.36 8.59 -0.42
C PRO A 28 -15.10 8.26 1.05
N GLU A 29 -16.05 7.62 1.74
CA GLU A 29 -15.88 7.14 3.11
C GLU A 29 -14.73 6.13 3.21
N ALA A 30 -14.61 5.21 2.25
CA ALA A 30 -13.49 4.26 2.21
C ALA A 30 -12.12 4.97 2.08
N MET A 31 -12.04 6.08 1.33
CA MET A 31 -10.82 6.91 1.27
C MET A 31 -10.54 7.57 2.63
N GLN A 32 -11.56 8.09 3.31
CA GLN A 32 -11.39 8.68 4.64
C GLN A 32 -10.88 7.65 5.66
N ILE A 33 -11.41 6.43 5.62
CA ILE A 33 -10.93 5.32 6.46
C ILE A 33 -9.48 4.98 6.12
N ALA A 34 -9.10 4.96 4.84
CA ALA A 34 -7.72 4.74 4.44
C ALA A 34 -6.76 5.84 4.96
N GLU A 35 -7.14 7.12 4.91
CA GLU A 35 -6.33 8.21 5.51
C GLU A 35 -6.25 8.07 7.04
N LEU A 36 -7.35 7.72 7.71
CA LEU A 36 -7.38 7.51 9.16
C LEU A 36 -6.51 6.33 9.59
N GLN A 37 -6.53 5.22 8.85
CA GLN A 37 -5.64 4.08 9.09
C GLN A 37 -4.17 4.47 8.89
N ALA A 38 -3.85 5.24 7.85
CA ALA A 38 -2.48 5.72 7.62
C ALA A 38 -2.01 6.63 8.76
N ALA A 39 -2.85 7.57 9.21
CA ALA A 39 -2.55 8.42 10.36
C ALA A 39 -2.33 7.58 11.63
N ARG A 40 -3.19 6.60 11.87
CA ARG A 40 -3.09 5.71 13.03
C ARG A 40 -1.82 4.86 13.01
N LEU A 41 -1.39 4.38 11.84
CA LEU A 41 -0.13 3.66 11.69
C LEU A 41 1.06 4.53 12.15
N LEU A 42 1.09 5.79 11.70
CA LEU A 42 2.17 6.72 12.03
C LEU A 42 2.19 7.13 13.50
N GLU A 43 1.01 7.27 14.12
CA GLU A 43 0.89 7.52 15.57
C GLU A 43 1.46 6.36 16.38
N LEU A 44 1.20 5.12 15.96
CA LEU A 44 1.66 3.92 16.67
C LEU A 44 3.17 3.67 16.50
N SER A 45 3.77 4.23 15.43
CA SER A 45 5.20 4.10 15.12
C SER A 45 6.02 5.34 15.51
N ASP A 46 5.47 6.26 16.31
CA ASP A 46 6.10 7.52 16.75
C ASP A 46 6.74 8.33 15.60
N SER A 47 6.18 8.22 14.40
CA SER A 47 6.74 8.82 13.18
C SER A 47 6.25 10.27 13.02
N THR A 48 7.00 11.21 13.58
CA THR A 48 6.62 12.63 13.62
C THR A 48 7.25 13.49 12.52
N GLU A 49 8.23 12.96 11.79
CA GLU A 49 8.98 13.65 10.73
C GLU A 49 9.13 12.76 9.48
N GLY A 50 9.47 13.37 8.34
CA GLY A 50 9.71 12.65 7.08
C GLY A 50 11.20 12.36 6.87
N PRO A 51 11.56 11.34 6.07
CA PRO A 51 10.70 10.33 5.45
C PRO A 51 10.30 9.20 6.41
N VAL A 52 9.08 8.66 6.25
CA VAL A 52 8.59 7.53 7.06
C VAL A 52 9.39 6.27 6.75
N ASP A 53 10.09 5.71 7.74
CA ASP A 53 10.90 4.50 7.56
C ASP A 53 10.01 3.29 7.21
N SER A 54 10.50 2.38 6.36
CA SER A 54 9.88 1.07 6.15
C SER A 54 9.79 0.22 7.42
N ALA A 55 10.61 0.51 8.44
CA ALA A 55 10.60 -0.12 9.76
C ALA A 55 9.20 -0.19 10.38
N VAL A 56 8.35 0.82 10.10
CA VAL A 56 6.95 0.89 10.60
C VAL A 56 6.09 -0.31 10.22
N ILE A 57 6.46 -1.06 9.18
CA ILE A 57 5.80 -2.31 8.78
C ILE A 57 6.71 -3.52 9.01
N THR A 58 7.99 -3.43 8.67
CA THR A 58 8.88 -4.61 8.67
C THR A 58 9.12 -5.20 10.05
N GLU A 59 8.92 -4.41 11.11
CA GLU A 59 9.14 -4.83 12.50
C GLU A 59 7.85 -5.30 13.20
N LEU A 60 6.72 -5.28 12.49
CA LEU A 60 5.43 -5.69 13.04
C LEU A 60 5.37 -7.20 13.24
N PRO A 61 4.80 -7.68 14.37
CA PRO A 61 4.67 -9.09 14.62
C PRO A 61 3.80 -9.76 13.56
N ARG A 62 4.21 -10.95 13.12
CA ARG A 62 3.54 -11.76 12.08
C ARG A 62 3.48 -11.12 10.70
N ILE A 63 4.28 -10.08 10.43
CA ILE A 63 4.53 -9.56 9.08
C ILE A 63 5.94 -10.00 8.66
N ARG A 64 6.08 -10.54 7.45
CA ARG A 64 7.37 -10.90 6.85
C ARG A 64 7.49 -10.24 5.49
N VAL A 65 8.53 -9.44 5.31
CA VAL A 65 8.80 -8.78 4.02
C VAL A 65 9.93 -9.51 3.31
N ARG A 66 9.71 -9.88 2.05
CA ARG A 66 10.70 -10.53 1.18
C ARG A 66 10.90 -9.70 -0.08
N ARG A 67 12.14 -9.60 -0.53
CA ARG A 67 12.49 -9.00 -1.82
C ARG A 67 12.90 -10.13 -2.75
N VAL A 68 12.16 -10.31 -3.83
CA VAL A 68 12.36 -11.39 -4.81
C VAL A 68 12.05 -10.86 -6.20
N GLU A 69 12.56 -11.51 -7.25
CA GLU A 69 12.18 -11.15 -8.62
C GLU A 69 10.73 -11.54 -8.87
N LEU A 70 9.91 -10.57 -9.31
CA LEU A 70 8.49 -10.74 -9.55
C LEU A 70 8.08 -10.13 -10.90
N PRO A 71 7.06 -10.67 -11.57
CA PRO A 71 6.48 -10.05 -12.76
C PRO A 71 5.58 -8.84 -12.40
N THR A 72 5.26 -8.65 -11.13
CA THR A 72 4.48 -7.51 -10.59
C THR A 72 5.35 -6.69 -9.63
N SER A 73 4.87 -5.52 -9.20
CA SER A 73 5.59 -4.71 -8.21
C SER A 73 5.64 -5.36 -6.82
N GLY A 74 4.57 -6.06 -6.44
CA GLY A 74 4.49 -6.82 -5.21
C GLY A 74 3.29 -7.75 -5.17
N MET A 75 3.16 -8.46 -4.05
CA MET A 75 1.97 -9.21 -3.65
C MET A 75 2.00 -9.53 -2.15
N SER A 76 0.83 -9.80 -1.57
CA SER A 76 0.69 -10.23 -0.18
C SER A 76 -0.15 -11.51 -0.05
N PHE A 77 0.20 -12.36 0.92
CA PHE A 77 -0.53 -13.60 1.21
C PHE A 77 -0.28 -14.08 2.65
N TRP A 78 -1.13 -14.98 3.14
CA TRP A 78 -0.96 -15.66 4.42
C TRP A 78 -0.26 -17.01 4.23
N ASP A 79 0.84 -17.27 4.95
CA ASP A 79 1.61 -18.53 4.85
C ASP A 79 1.19 -19.61 5.87
N GLY A 80 0.10 -19.38 6.60
CA GLY A 80 -0.36 -20.21 7.72
C GLY A 80 0.00 -19.63 9.09
N HIS A 81 1.07 -18.84 9.18
CA HIS A 81 1.58 -18.29 10.44
C HIS A 81 1.81 -16.78 10.40
N ASN A 82 2.20 -16.26 9.24
CA ASN A 82 2.55 -14.87 9.01
C ASN A 82 1.91 -14.35 7.72
N TRP A 83 1.64 -13.06 7.70
CA TRP A 83 1.43 -12.34 6.46
C TRP A 83 2.79 -12.12 5.79
N VAL A 84 2.90 -12.55 4.55
CA VAL A 84 4.08 -12.36 3.72
C VAL A 84 3.78 -11.27 2.71
N ILE A 85 4.63 -10.25 2.65
CA ILE A 85 4.65 -9.23 1.60
C ILE A 85 5.89 -9.49 0.75
N ALA A 86 5.70 -9.89 -0.49
CA ALA A 86 6.76 -10.04 -1.48
C ALA A 86 6.83 -8.78 -2.34
N LEU A 87 8.02 -8.18 -2.43
CA LEU A 87 8.31 -6.98 -3.21
C LEU A 87 9.27 -7.33 -4.34
N ASN A 88 9.08 -6.71 -5.50
CA ASN A 88 9.97 -6.89 -6.63
C ASN A 88 11.36 -6.30 -6.34
N SER A 89 12.37 -7.14 -6.25
CA SER A 89 13.75 -6.74 -5.96
C SER A 89 14.37 -5.85 -7.03
N SER A 90 13.86 -5.91 -8.27
CA SER A 90 14.36 -5.09 -9.39
C SER A 90 13.84 -3.65 -9.38
N GLU A 91 12.83 -3.34 -8.57
CA GLU A 91 12.27 -1.99 -8.49
C GLU A 91 13.07 -1.08 -7.55
N PRO A 92 13.17 0.23 -7.81
CA PRO A 92 13.82 1.19 -6.93
C PRO A 92 13.21 1.20 -5.51
N THR A 93 14.03 1.47 -4.49
CA THR A 93 13.61 1.47 -3.07
C THR A 93 12.40 2.39 -2.80
N THR A 94 12.30 3.53 -3.47
CA THR A 94 11.15 4.44 -3.36
C THR A 94 9.86 3.78 -3.81
N ARG A 95 9.90 2.98 -4.89
CA ARG A 95 8.74 2.20 -5.38
C ARG A 95 8.46 1.01 -4.47
N GLN A 96 9.48 0.29 -4.01
CA GLN A 96 9.31 -0.80 -3.04
C GLN A 96 8.63 -0.33 -1.75
N ARG A 97 8.97 0.85 -1.24
CA ARG A 97 8.32 1.44 -0.05
C ARG A 97 6.85 1.75 -0.28
N PHE A 98 6.51 2.29 -1.44
CA PHE A 98 5.12 2.50 -1.82
C PHE A 98 4.36 1.18 -1.92
N THR A 99 4.92 0.20 -2.64
CA THR A 99 4.34 -1.14 -2.78
C THR A 99 4.16 -1.83 -1.43
N LEU A 100 5.12 -1.70 -0.52
CA LEU A 100 5.02 -2.26 0.84
C LEU A 100 3.77 -1.77 1.57
N LEU A 101 3.53 -0.46 1.55
CA LEU A 101 2.35 0.14 2.18
C LEU A 101 1.05 -0.22 1.45
N HIS A 102 1.09 -0.27 0.11
CA HIS A 102 -0.03 -0.70 -0.71
C HIS A 102 -0.45 -2.14 -0.35
N GLU A 103 0.49 -3.08 -0.33
CA GLU A 103 0.21 -4.48 0.07
C GLU A 103 -0.23 -4.59 1.53
N TYR A 104 0.33 -3.76 2.41
CA TYR A 104 -0.09 -3.72 3.81
C TYR A 104 -1.55 -3.27 3.96
N LYS A 105 -2.04 -2.34 3.12
CA LYS A 105 -3.45 -1.96 3.10
C LYS A 105 -4.36 -3.13 2.73
N HIS A 106 -3.98 -3.95 1.74
CA HIS A 106 -4.73 -5.18 1.43
C HIS A 106 -4.80 -6.13 2.63
N ILE A 107 -3.70 -6.24 3.40
CA ILE A 107 -3.69 -7.04 4.64
C ILE A 107 -4.61 -6.44 5.71
N ILE A 108 -4.59 -5.12 5.89
CA ILE A 108 -5.48 -4.44 6.85
C ILE A 108 -6.94 -4.75 6.52
N ASP A 109 -7.33 -4.64 5.25
CA ASP A 109 -8.71 -4.78 4.78
C ASP A 109 -9.17 -6.23 4.60
N HIS A 110 -8.25 -7.18 4.66
CA HIS A 110 -8.56 -8.59 4.50
C HIS A 110 -9.71 -9.02 5.45
N GLY A 111 -10.76 -9.60 4.87
CA GLY A 111 -11.99 -10.00 5.56
C GLY A 111 -13.08 -8.93 5.61
N ALA A 112 -12.80 -7.69 5.20
CA ALA A 112 -13.76 -6.59 5.10
C ALA A 112 -13.89 -6.03 3.67
N THR A 113 -13.06 -6.48 2.72
CA THR A 113 -12.98 -5.98 1.33
C THR A 113 -14.35 -5.83 0.66
N ASP A 114 -15.20 -6.86 0.69
CA ASP A 114 -16.52 -6.83 0.01
C ASP A 114 -17.47 -5.80 0.63
N ARG A 115 -17.32 -5.51 1.93
CA ARG A 115 -18.11 -4.49 2.63
C ARG A 115 -17.58 -3.08 2.36
N LEU A 116 -16.27 -2.95 2.17
CA LEU A 116 -15.59 -1.68 1.93
C LEU A 116 -15.72 -1.21 0.47
N TYR A 117 -15.77 -2.16 -0.46
CA TYR A 117 -15.70 -1.88 -1.89
C TYR A 117 -16.85 -2.58 -2.62
N THR A 118 -17.95 -1.85 -2.79
CA THR A 118 -19.18 -2.38 -3.41
C THR A 118 -19.22 -2.22 -4.93
N GLY A 119 -18.31 -1.43 -5.49
CA GLY A 119 -18.32 -1.06 -6.90
C GLY A 119 -19.41 -0.03 -7.19
N VAL A 120 -19.01 1.20 -7.51
CA VAL A 120 -19.94 2.31 -7.77
C VAL A 120 -19.56 3.01 -9.08
N GLY A 121 -20.56 3.28 -9.92
CA GLY A 121 -20.39 3.94 -11.21
C GLY A 121 -19.58 3.09 -12.19
N ARG A 122 -18.42 3.62 -12.63
CA ARG A 122 -17.53 2.94 -13.60
C ARG A 122 -16.42 2.10 -12.94
N HIS A 123 -16.35 2.08 -11.62
CA HIS A 123 -15.29 1.38 -10.89
C HIS A 123 -15.80 0.06 -10.31
N SER A 124 -15.10 -1.02 -10.64
CA SER A 124 -15.34 -2.32 -9.99
C SER A 124 -14.88 -2.31 -8.53
N PRO A 125 -15.37 -3.24 -7.69
CA PRO A 125 -14.86 -3.45 -6.33
C PRO A 125 -13.34 -3.55 -6.26
N ALA A 126 -12.74 -4.34 -7.16
CA ALA A 126 -11.28 -4.49 -7.23
C ALA A 126 -10.59 -3.16 -7.55
N GLN A 127 -11.11 -2.38 -8.50
CA GLN A 127 -10.53 -1.07 -8.83
C GLN A 127 -10.65 -0.08 -7.65
N GLN A 128 -11.70 -0.18 -6.83
CA GLN A 128 -11.83 0.63 -5.62
C GLN A 128 -10.82 0.20 -4.55
N ALA A 129 -10.62 -1.11 -4.37
CA ALA A 129 -9.61 -1.63 -3.45
C ALA A 129 -8.19 -1.17 -3.83
N GLU A 130 -7.82 -1.26 -5.11
CA GLU A 130 -6.53 -0.76 -5.61
C GLU A 130 -6.35 0.74 -5.38
N GLN A 131 -7.39 1.54 -5.64
CA GLN A 131 -7.37 2.99 -5.38
C GLN A 131 -7.23 3.30 -3.89
N ALA A 132 -7.87 2.52 -3.01
CA ALA A 132 -7.75 2.68 -1.56
C ALA A 132 -6.34 2.30 -1.06
N ALA A 133 -5.74 1.26 -1.64
CA ALA A 133 -4.36 0.85 -1.36
C ALA A 133 -3.36 1.93 -1.79
N ASP A 134 -3.50 2.48 -2.99
CA ASP A 134 -2.69 3.60 -3.48
C ASP A 134 -2.87 4.85 -2.60
N TYR A 135 -4.11 5.16 -2.22
CA TYR A 135 -4.43 6.32 -1.38
C TYR A 135 -3.84 6.17 0.03
N PHE A 136 -3.97 4.99 0.64
CA PHE A 136 -3.36 4.67 1.93
C PHE A 136 -1.83 4.84 1.89
N ALA A 137 -1.16 4.26 0.88
CA ALA A 137 0.29 4.36 0.73
C ALA A 137 0.74 5.82 0.56
N GLY A 138 0.01 6.61 -0.23
CA GLY A 138 0.23 8.05 -0.37
C GLY A 138 0.04 8.81 0.95
N CYS A 139 -1.02 8.50 1.71
CA CYS A 139 -1.26 9.13 3.01
C CYS A 139 -0.17 8.82 4.03
N ALA A 140 0.31 7.57 4.07
CA ALA A 140 1.33 7.13 5.00
C ALA A 140 2.71 7.73 4.67
N LEU A 141 3.11 7.75 3.39
CA LEU A 141 4.41 8.31 2.98
C LEU A 141 4.43 9.85 2.99
N MET A 142 3.28 10.48 2.75
CA MET A 142 3.15 11.94 2.66
C MET A 142 1.98 12.41 3.55
N PRO A 143 2.17 12.41 4.88
CA PRO A 143 1.10 12.73 5.82
C PRO A 143 0.61 14.15 5.62
N LYS A 144 -0.72 14.36 5.65
CA LYS A 144 -1.36 15.65 5.36
C LYS A 144 -0.77 16.80 6.18
N ARG A 145 -0.51 16.57 7.48
CA ARG A 145 0.08 17.56 8.38
C ARG A 145 1.51 17.93 7.98
N LEU A 146 2.35 16.95 7.61
CA LEU A 146 3.73 17.18 7.21
C LEU A 146 3.80 17.86 5.84
N MET A 147 2.98 17.40 4.88
CA MET A 147 2.86 18.02 3.56
C MET A 147 2.48 19.49 3.65
N LYS A 148 1.43 19.83 4.41
CA LYS A 148 1.00 21.22 4.58
C LYS A 148 2.04 22.08 5.30
N ARG A 149 2.76 21.53 6.28
CA ARG A 149 3.84 22.22 6.98
C ARG A 149 4.99 22.57 6.03
N ALA A 150 5.50 21.57 5.29
CA ALA A 150 6.57 21.77 4.32
C ALA A 150 6.17 22.78 3.24
N TRP A 151 4.93 22.68 2.74
CA TRP A 151 4.37 23.61 1.77
C TRP A 151 4.31 25.06 2.30
N GLY A 152 3.80 25.25 3.52
CA GLY A 152 3.70 26.54 4.18
C GLY A 152 5.06 27.16 4.54
N GLN A 153 6.10 26.33 4.70
CA GLN A 153 7.49 26.74 4.90
C GLN A 153 8.23 27.03 3.57
N GLY A 154 7.53 27.02 2.44
CA GLY A 154 8.08 27.39 1.14
C GLY A 154 8.65 26.23 0.31
N LEU A 155 8.58 24.98 0.79
CA LEU A 155 9.00 23.80 0.02
C LEU A 155 7.89 23.41 -0.98
N GLN A 156 7.82 24.13 -2.10
CA GLN A 156 6.72 23.98 -3.08
C GLN A 156 7.13 23.29 -4.39
N ARG A 157 8.43 23.11 -4.65
CA ARG A 157 8.90 22.43 -5.86
C ARG A 157 8.70 20.90 -5.73
N PRO A 158 8.03 20.22 -6.68
CA PRO A 158 7.80 18.77 -6.61
C PRO A 158 9.05 17.94 -6.38
N ALA A 159 10.15 18.23 -7.10
CA ALA A 159 11.45 17.59 -6.89
C ALA A 159 12.00 17.74 -5.47
N ALA A 160 11.79 18.90 -4.83
CA ALA A 160 12.29 19.16 -3.48
C ALA A 160 11.45 18.43 -2.42
N LEU A 161 10.12 18.43 -2.58
CA LEU A 161 9.21 17.62 -1.78
C LEU A 161 9.48 16.13 -1.93
N ALA A 162 9.75 15.66 -3.16
CA ALA A 162 10.04 14.26 -3.46
C ALA A 162 11.28 13.78 -2.69
N ARG A 163 12.35 14.59 -2.68
CA ARG A 163 13.53 14.33 -1.85
C ARG A 163 13.20 14.34 -0.35
N HIS A 164 12.41 15.32 0.11
CA HIS A 164 12.06 15.45 1.52
C HIS A 164 11.25 14.26 2.07
N PHE A 165 10.29 13.75 1.30
CA PHE A 165 9.47 12.59 1.69
C PHE A 165 10.04 11.24 1.24
N GLY A 166 11.10 11.25 0.43
CA GLY A 166 11.72 10.04 -0.12
C GLY A 166 10.78 9.26 -1.05
N VAL A 167 10.06 9.98 -1.92
CA VAL A 167 9.10 9.43 -2.89
C VAL A 167 9.39 9.94 -4.31
N SER A 168 8.64 9.48 -5.32
CA SER A 168 8.76 10.02 -6.67
C SER A 168 8.07 11.38 -6.79
N GLU A 169 8.51 12.22 -7.73
CA GLU A 169 7.83 13.49 -8.06
C GLU A 169 6.39 13.26 -8.46
N ARG A 170 6.11 12.17 -9.17
CA ARG A 170 4.74 11.81 -9.56
C ARG A 170 3.85 11.56 -8.34
N ALA A 171 4.36 10.91 -7.30
CA ALA A 171 3.61 10.69 -6.07
C ALA A 171 3.32 12.02 -5.34
N ILE A 172 4.29 12.94 -5.30
CA ILE A 172 4.09 14.30 -4.78
C ILE A 172 2.95 15.01 -5.52
N GLU A 173 2.97 15.02 -6.85
CA GLU A 173 1.94 15.70 -7.65
C GLU A 173 0.54 15.16 -7.35
N VAL A 174 0.40 13.83 -7.29
CA VAL A 174 -0.87 13.19 -6.94
C VAL A 174 -1.30 13.60 -5.54
N ARG A 175 -0.39 13.59 -4.55
CA ARG A 175 -0.73 13.95 -3.17
C ARG A 175 -1.08 15.42 -3.03
N LEU A 176 -0.38 16.34 -3.70
CA LEU A 176 -0.69 17.76 -3.68
C LEU A 176 -2.11 18.02 -4.23
N ALA A 177 -2.48 17.35 -5.32
CA ALA A 177 -3.83 17.44 -5.89
C ALA A 177 -4.89 16.88 -4.93
N GLN A 178 -4.64 15.72 -4.30
CA GLN A 178 -5.53 15.15 -3.28
C GLN A 178 -5.73 16.08 -2.08
N LEU A 179 -4.71 16.87 -1.72
CA LEU A 179 -4.76 17.82 -0.61
C LEU A 179 -5.34 19.19 -1.00
N GLY A 180 -5.66 19.41 -2.28
CA GLY A 180 -6.14 20.69 -2.81
C GLY A 180 -5.08 21.79 -2.74
N LEU A 181 -3.80 21.44 -2.76
CA LEU A 181 -2.68 22.41 -2.74
C LEU A 181 -2.27 22.84 -4.17
N VAL A 182 -2.66 22.05 -5.17
CA VAL A 182 -2.50 22.34 -6.60
C VAL A 182 -3.71 21.79 -7.34
N ASP A 183 -4.01 22.34 -8.51
CA ASP A 183 -5.04 21.77 -9.37
C ASP A 183 -4.62 20.37 -9.85
N PRO A 184 -5.56 19.40 -9.92
CA PRO A 184 -5.28 18.12 -10.51
C PRO A 184 -4.82 18.31 -11.95
N ARG A 185 -3.59 17.86 -12.26
CA ARG A 185 -3.18 17.77 -13.66
C ARG A 185 -4.12 16.82 -14.37
N LEU A 186 -4.96 17.35 -15.26
CA LEU A 186 -5.73 16.55 -16.21
C LEU A 186 -4.73 15.65 -16.93
N ARG A 187 -4.89 14.32 -16.81
CA ARG A 187 -4.21 13.42 -17.76
C ARG A 187 -4.70 13.81 -19.13
N CYS A 188 -3.78 13.94 -20.09
CA CYS A 188 -3.99 14.40 -21.46
C CYS A 188 -5.44 14.26 -21.94
N ALA A 189 -6.04 15.36 -22.38
CA ALA A 189 -7.29 15.32 -23.13
C ALA A 189 -7.16 14.26 -24.23
N PRO A 190 -8.15 13.35 -24.39
CA PRO A 190 -8.04 12.32 -25.41
C PRO A 190 -7.87 12.99 -26.78
N PRO A 191 -6.96 12.51 -27.65
CA PRO A 191 -7.01 12.91 -29.04
C PRO A 191 -8.41 12.60 -29.57
N SER A 192 -8.97 13.59 -30.24
CA SER A 192 -10.24 13.52 -30.97
C SER A 192 -10.39 12.18 -31.68
N THR A 193 -11.58 11.61 -31.51
CA THR A 193 -12.08 10.32 -32.01
C THR A 193 -11.51 9.89 -33.35
N VAL A 194 -10.63 8.89 -33.33
CA VAL A 194 -10.52 7.89 -34.40
C VAL A 194 -10.55 6.52 -33.71
N ARG A 195 -11.59 5.73 -34.01
CA ARG A 195 -11.77 4.37 -33.48
C ARG A 195 -10.76 3.41 -34.12
N PRO A 196 -9.99 2.64 -33.34
CA PRO A 196 -9.50 1.34 -33.79
C PRO A 196 -10.30 0.22 -33.12
N THR A 197 -10.42 -0.85 -33.88
CA THR A 197 -11.26 -2.02 -33.68
C THR A 197 -10.93 -2.83 -32.41
N HIS A 198 -12.00 -3.37 -31.84
CA HIS A 198 -12.08 -4.12 -30.59
C HIS A 198 -11.37 -5.49 -30.66
N ARG A 199 -10.48 -5.79 -29.72
CA ARG A 199 -10.13 -7.16 -29.31
C ARG A 199 -10.26 -7.28 -27.78
N PRO A 200 -10.98 -8.27 -27.24
CA PRO A 200 -11.19 -8.39 -25.80
C PRO A 200 -9.90 -8.85 -25.11
N ARG A 201 -9.48 -8.12 -24.06
CA ARG A 201 -8.40 -8.55 -23.15
C ARG A 201 -8.99 -9.48 -22.09
N GLN A 202 -8.37 -10.65 -21.94
CA GLN A 202 -8.67 -11.64 -20.91
C GLN A 202 -8.50 -11.05 -19.50
N THR A 203 -9.53 -11.23 -18.69
CA THR A 203 -9.59 -10.96 -17.26
C THR A 203 -8.86 -12.09 -16.52
N TYR A 204 -7.84 -11.75 -15.73
CA TYR A 204 -7.16 -12.73 -14.87
C TYR A 204 -7.76 -12.66 -13.46
N PHE A 205 -8.63 -13.61 -13.17
CA PHE A 205 -9.12 -13.92 -11.83
C PHE A 205 -7.98 -14.53 -11.01
N ARG A 206 -7.60 -13.94 -9.87
CA ARG A 206 -6.72 -14.60 -8.89
C ARG A 206 -7.54 -15.10 -7.71
N LEU A 207 -8.01 -16.33 -7.84
CA LEU A 207 -8.19 -17.23 -6.71
C LEU A 207 -7.18 -18.35 -6.91
N LEU A 208 -6.14 -18.41 -6.09
CA LEU A 208 -5.30 -19.59 -5.98
C LEU A 208 -5.15 -19.95 -4.51
N SER A 209 -5.77 -21.08 -4.15
CA SER A 209 -5.48 -21.88 -2.98
C SER A 209 -4.03 -22.40 -3.04
N PRO A 210 -3.38 -22.66 -1.88
CA PRO A 210 -1.94 -22.86 -1.82
C PRO A 210 -1.54 -24.32 -2.08
N HIS A 211 -0.68 -24.53 -3.08
CA HIS A 211 0.09 -25.76 -3.24
C HIS A 211 1.47 -25.41 -3.78
N TRP A 212 2.35 -24.94 -2.91
CA TRP A 212 3.79 -24.94 -3.19
C TRP A 212 4.67 -25.23 -1.95
N ALA A 213 4.09 -25.64 -0.82
CA ALA A 213 4.86 -26.10 0.32
C ALA A 213 5.16 -27.61 0.23
N SER A 214 6.06 -27.99 -0.69
CA SER A 214 6.76 -29.30 -0.58
C SER A 214 7.83 -29.44 -1.66
N ARG A 215 9.04 -28.94 -1.38
CA ARG A 215 10.30 -29.63 -1.71
C ARG A 215 11.28 -29.37 -0.57
N GLY A 216 11.37 -30.36 0.31
CA GLY A 216 12.35 -30.40 1.39
C GLY A 216 13.75 -30.61 0.83
N LEU A 217 14.70 -29.95 1.50
CA LEU A 217 16.12 -30.24 1.43
C LEU A 217 16.37 -31.66 1.97
N THR A 218 16.96 -32.53 1.17
CA THR A 218 17.58 -33.77 1.66
C THR A 218 19.05 -33.51 2.00
N PRO A 219 19.57 -34.03 3.13
CA PRO A 219 21.00 -33.98 3.40
C PRO A 219 21.72 -35.10 2.66
N VAL A 220 22.90 -34.76 2.15
CA VAL A 220 23.87 -35.70 1.56
C VAL A 220 24.52 -36.51 2.68
N ILE A 221 24.43 -37.84 2.61
CA ILE A 221 25.34 -38.74 3.32
C ILE A 221 25.87 -39.73 2.28
N GLY A 222 27.17 -39.64 1.99
CA GLY A 222 27.89 -40.57 1.13
C GLY A 222 28.42 -41.77 1.91
N GLY A 223 28.75 -42.84 1.18
CA GLY A 223 29.60 -43.93 1.69
C GLY A 223 29.19 -45.32 1.21
N ALA A 224 29.65 -45.68 0.01
CA ALA A 224 29.86 -47.04 -0.49
C ALA A 224 30.94 -47.77 0.37
N PRO A 225 31.26 -49.07 0.23
CA PRO A 225 31.16 -49.95 -0.95
C PRO A 225 30.07 -51.03 -0.92
#